data_AF-A0A1Y3TDV5-F1
#
_entry.id   AF-A0A1Y3TDV5-F1
#
_cell.length_a   1.000
_cell.length_b   1.000
_cell.length_c   1.000
_cell.angle_alpha   90.00
_cell.angle_beta   90.00
_cell.angle_gamma   90.00
#
_symmetry.space_group_name_H-M   'P 1'
#
loop_
_entity.id
_entity.type
_entity.pdbx_description
1 polymer ?
#
loop_
_entity_poly.entity_id
_entity_poly.type
_entity_poly.pdbx_seq_one_letter_code
_entity_poly.pdbx_strand_id
1 'polypeptide(L)' 'MMQDKLALTINEASEYTGIGRNTLRDLIRWDKLPVIRVGNKVVIRRDDLDRFLSENRNNNLRNRFEVIELKQG' A
#
# COMPACT_ATOMS: atom_id res chain seq x y z
N MET A 1 18.17 7.48 0.09
CA MET A 1 18.47 6.33 -0.78
C MET A 1 17.26 5.38 -0.86
N MET A 2 16.09 5.92 -1.22
CA MET A 2 14.85 5.15 -1.41
C MET A 2 14.02 5.70 -2.57
N GLN A 3 14.49 6.79 -3.19
CA GLN A 3 13.74 7.53 -4.21
C GLN A 3 13.72 6.81 -5.58
N ASP A 4 14.53 5.77 -5.78
CA ASP A 4 14.69 5.11 -7.09
C ASP A 4 14.02 3.73 -7.21
N LYS A 5 13.44 3.18 -6.13
CA LYS A 5 12.79 1.85 -6.20
C LYS A 5 11.39 1.95 -6.82
N LEU A 6 11.17 1.15 -7.87
CA LEU A 6 9.88 1.04 -8.56
C LEU A 6 8.81 0.32 -7.71
N ALA A 7 9.23 -0.61 -6.86
CA ALA A 7 8.35 -1.36 -5.96
C ALA A 7 8.99 -1.52 -4.58
N LEU A 8 8.14 -1.55 -3.56
CA LEU A 8 8.50 -1.58 -2.16
C LEU A 8 7.95 -2.86 -1.53
N THR A 9 8.77 -3.56 -0.74
CA THR A 9 8.27 -4.54 0.22
C THR A 9 7.38 -3.85 1.27
N ILE A 10 6.62 -4.63 2.05
CA ILE A 10 5.79 -4.07 3.13
C ILE A 10 6.62 -3.32 4.18
N ASN A 11 7.85 -3.77 4.46
CA ASN A 11 8.74 -3.07 5.39
C ASN A 11 9.18 -1.72 4.81
N GLU A 12 9.60 -1.71 3.54
CA GLU A 12 9.99 -0.48 2.85
C GLU A 12 8.80 0.48 2.70
N ALA A 13 7.60 0.00 2.36
CA ALA A 13 6.40 0.83 2.33
C ALA A 13 6.08 1.43 3.72
N SER A 14 6.35 0.69 4.80
CA SER A 14 6.18 1.17 6.17
C SER A 14 7.17 2.29 6.51
N GLU A 15 8.44 2.11 6.15
CA GLU A 15 9.48 3.13 6.32
C GLU A 15 9.23 4.37 5.45
N TYR A 16 8.74 4.17 4.23
CA TYR A 16 8.45 5.24 3.26
C TYR A 16 7.25 6.10 3.67
N THR A 17 6.18 5.49 4.18
CA THR A 17 4.90 6.17 4.45
C THR A 17 4.66 6.48 5.92
N GLY A 18 5.40 5.85 6.83
CA GLY A 18 5.13 5.86 8.27
C GLY A 18 3.94 4.98 8.70
N ILE A 19 3.25 4.31 7.76
CA ILE A 19 2.11 3.43 8.08
C ILE A 19 2.63 2.11 8.65
N GLY A 20 2.04 1.64 9.74
CA GLY A 20 2.40 0.37 10.35
C GLY A 20 2.22 -0.82 9.41
N ARG A 21 3.18 -1.76 9.44
CA ARG A 21 3.18 -2.99 8.62
C ARG A 21 1.88 -3.80 8.68
N ASN A 22 1.24 -3.86 9.85
CA ASN A 22 -0.03 -4.57 10.01
C ASN A 22 -1.16 -3.88 9.24
N THR A 23 -1.23 -2.54 9.30
CA THR A 23 -2.21 -1.78 8.51
C THR A 23 -2.00 -1.98 7.01
N LEU A 24 -0.75 -1.95 6.52
CA LEU A 24 -0.47 -2.27 5.12
C LEU A 24 -0.92 -3.69 4.76
N ARG A 25 -0.70 -4.68 5.63
CA ARG A 25 -1.18 -6.06 5.42
C ARG A 25 -2.70 -6.16 5.38
N ASP A 26 -3.39 -5.43 6.25
CA ASP A 26 -4.85 -5.40 6.29
C ASP A 26 -5.41 -4.79 5.01
N LEU A 27 -4.84 -3.67 4.53
CA LEU A 27 -5.21 -3.05 3.26
C LEU A 27 -5.07 -4.00 2.07
N ILE A 28 -3.98 -4.77 2.02
CA ILE A 28 -3.75 -5.80 0.99
C ILE A 28 -4.76 -6.94 1.15
N ARG A 29 -5.00 -7.41 2.38
CA ARG A 29 -5.95 -8.50 2.68
C ARG A 29 -7.38 -8.13 2.34
N TRP A 30 -7.74 -6.85 2.47
CA TRP A 30 -9.05 -6.32 2.08
C TRP A 30 -9.18 -6.03 0.60
N ASP A 31 -8.13 -6.32 -0.18
CA ASP A 31 -8.04 -6.06 -1.62
C ASP A 31 -8.16 -4.56 -1.97
N LYS A 32 -7.78 -3.68 -1.04
CA LYS A 32 -7.83 -2.22 -1.22
C LYS A 32 -6.58 -1.65 -1.86
N LEU A 33 -5.43 -2.27 -1.57
CA LEU A 33 -4.12 -1.88 -2.07
C LEU A 33 -3.56 -3.00 -2.95
N PRO A 34 -3.37 -2.76 -4.27
CA PRO A 34 -2.86 -3.77 -5.18
C PRO A 34 -1.39 -4.12 -4.91
N VAL A 35 -1.05 -5.38 -5.15
CA VAL A 35 0.31 -5.91 -4.93
C VAL A 35 0.76 -6.85 -6.04
N ILE A 36 2.08 -6.97 -6.20
CA ILE A 36 2.73 -7.97 -7.03
C ILE A 36 3.27 -9.08 -6.13
N ARG A 37 2.95 -10.33 -6.45
CA ARG A 37 3.46 -11.52 -5.76
C ARG A 37 4.62 -12.13 -6.54
N VAL A 38 5.78 -12.26 -5.92
CA VAL A 38 6.99 -12.86 -6.51
C VAL A 38 7.46 -13.98 -5.59
N GLY A 39 7.02 -15.21 -5.88
CA GLY A 39 7.17 -16.35 -4.97
C GLY A 39 6.54 -16.04 -3.61
N ASN A 40 7.34 -16.12 -2.54
CA ASN A 40 6.90 -15.80 -1.17
C ASN A 40 6.94 -14.30 -0.83
N LYS A 41 7.40 -13.44 -1.75
CA LYS A 41 7.51 -11.99 -1.54
C LYS A 41 6.29 -11.26 -2.06
N VAL A 42 5.86 -10.24 -1.33
CA VAL A 42 4.81 -9.29 -1.73
C VAL A 42 5.44 -7.91 -1.81
N VAL A 43 5.29 -7.26 -2.97
CA VAL A 43 5.77 -5.89 -3.20
C VAL A 43 4.62 -5.02 -3.72
N ILE A 44 4.63 -3.76 -3.32
CA ILE A 44 3.66 -2.73 -3.69
C ILE A 44 4.39 -1.80 -4.67
N ARG A 45 3.81 -1.52 -5.84
CA ARG A 45 4.37 -0.50 -6.73
C ARG A 45 4.31 0.84 -6.04
N ARG A 46 5.39 1.62 -6.13
CA ARG A 46 5.46 2.92 -5.45
C ARG A 46 4.37 3.87 -5.95
N ASP A 47 4.19 3.96 -7.27
CA ASP A 47 3.16 4.84 -7.86
C ASP A 47 1.74 4.49 -7.40
N ASP A 48 1.46 3.19 -7.25
CA ASP A 48 0.16 2.73 -6.75
C ASP A 48 -0.02 3.07 -5.27
N LEU A 49 1.05 2.95 -4.46
CA LEU A 49 1.02 3.36 -3.05
C LEU A 49 0.80 4.87 -2.91
N ASP A 50 1.54 5.69 -3.67
CA ASP A 50 1.42 7.15 -3.65
C ASP A 50 -0.01 7.57 -4.07
N ARG A 51 -0.54 6.98 -5.14
CA ARG A 51 -1.92 7.23 -5.60
C ARG A 51 -2.96 6.79 -4.56
N PHE A 52 -2.81 5.60 -3.99
CA PHE A 52 -3.71 5.09 -2.95
C PHE A 52 -3.79 6.03 -1.74
N LEU A 53 -2.65 6.57 -1.30
CA LEU A 53 -2.62 7.53 -0.19
C LEU A 53 -3.27 8.87 -0.54
N SER A 54 -3.06 9.35 -1.77
CA SER A 54 -3.69 10.58 -2.25
C SER A 54 -5.23 10.48 -2.28
N GLU A 55 -5.76 9.33 -2.71
CA GLU A 55 -7.19 9.05 -2.74
C GLU A 55 -7.77 8.86 -1.33
N ASN A 56 -6.99 8.34 -0.39
CA ASN A 56 -7.42 8.06 0.99
C ASN A 56 -6.99 9.11 2.04
N ARG A 57 -6.55 10.31 1.63
CA ARG A 57 -5.97 11.33 2.52
C ARG A 57 -6.80 11.71 3.75
N ASN A 58 -8.12 11.52 3.69
CA ASN A 58 -9.07 11.87 4.75
C ASN A 58 -9.82 10.65 5.32
N ASN A 59 -9.41 9.43 4.97
CA ASN A 59 -10.09 8.20 5.39
C ASN A 59 -9.31 7.50 6.50
N ASN A 60 -10.02 6.80 7.39
CA ASN A 60 -9.37 5.93 8.36
C ASN A 60 -8.88 4.64 7.68
N LEU A 61 -7.57 4.52 7.46
CA LEU A 61 -6.95 3.32 6.86
C LEU A 61 -7.12 2.03 7.67
N ARG A 62 -7.59 2.13 8.92
CA ARG A 62 -7.92 0.97 9.77
C ARG A 62 -9.40 0.57 9.68
N ASN A 63 -10.24 1.38 9.04
CA ASN A 63 -11.65 1.06 8.79
C ASN A 63 -11.82 0.60 7.34
N ARG A 64 -12.01 -0.72 7.14
CA ARG A 64 -12.22 -1.33 5.82
C ARG A 64 -13.30 -0.65 4.98
N PHE A 65 -14.35 -0.12 5.61
CA PHE A 65 -15.50 0.46 4.92
C PHE A 65 -15.27 1.92 4.49
N GLU A 66 -14.35 2.62 5.13
CA GLU A 66 -13.96 3.99 4.73
C GLU A 66 -12.87 4.00 3.66
N VAL A 67 -12.07 2.94 3.58
CA VAL A 67 -10.98 2.86 2.62
C VAL A 67 -11.51 2.72 1.20
N ILE A 68 -11.14 3.68 0.36
CA ILE A 68 -11.34 3.66 -1.08
C ILE A 68 -10.32 2.68 -1.67
N GLU A 69 -10.84 1.72 -2.43
CA GLU A 69 -10.04 0.75 -3.17
C GLU A 69 -9.36 1.42 -4.35
N LEU A 70 -8.06 1.16 -4.54
CA LEU A 70 -7.37 1.60 -5.73
C LEU A 70 -7.73 0.67 -6.91
N LYS A 71 -8.63 1.14 -7.77
CA LYS A 71 -9.01 0.41 -8.99
C LYS A 71 -7.79 0.30 -9.91
N GLN A 72 -7.48 -0.92 -10.34
CA GLN A 72 -6.56 -1.11 -11.46
C GLN A 72 -7.25 -0.61 -12.73
N GLY A 73 -6.62 0.34 -13.41
CA GLY A 73 -7.09 0.85 -14.70
C GLY A 73 -6.90 -0.18 -15.81
#